data_AF-A0A2I0QD09-F1
#
_entry.id   AF-A0A2I0QD09-F1
#
_cell.length_a   1.000
_cell.length_b   1.000
_cell.length_c   1.000
_cell.angle_alpha   90.00
_cell.angle_beta   90.00
_cell.angle_gamma   90.00
#
_symmetry.space_group_name_H-M   'P 1'
#
loop_
_entity.id
_entity.type
_entity.pdbx_description
1 polymer ?
#
loop_
_entity_poly.entity_id
_entity_poly.type
_entity_poly.pdbx_seq_one_letter_code
_entity_poly.pdbx_strand_id
1 'polypeptide(L)'
;SAKDTQAEGVVFKNYNTQIFAKYVREKFREDTKKTFGGNKKYASNDTDRVCCMFCTNPRIDKIIFNLVVEGHALDMKLMVHLPKEVYKDIMEEHWKDIVFSRYEINFHALKKLVSERCCGVLKQVITNNLINN
;
A
#
# COMPACT_ATOMS: atom_id res chain seq x y z
N SER A 1 -12.48 28.52 -11.73
CA SER A 1 -11.91 27.82 -12.90
C SER A 1 -11.85 26.33 -12.62
N ALA A 2 -12.61 25.52 -13.37
CA ALA A 2 -12.55 24.07 -13.26
C ALA A 2 -11.13 23.61 -13.60
N LYS A 3 -10.42 22.99 -12.66
CA LYS A 3 -9.14 22.33 -12.97
C LYS A 3 -9.42 21.25 -13.99
N ASP A 4 -8.87 21.39 -15.18
CA ASP A 4 -8.90 20.39 -16.24
C ASP A 4 -8.39 19.06 -15.67
N THR A 5 -9.31 18.19 -15.31
CA THR A 5 -9.01 16.98 -14.55
C THR A 5 -8.66 15.93 -15.57
N GLN A 6 -7.36 15.68 -15.74
CA GLN A 6 -6.87 14.74 -16.73
C GLN A 6 -7.47 13.35 -16.47
N ALA A 7 -8.25 12.83 -17.42
CA ALA A 7 -8.95 11.56 -17.27
C ALA A 7 -7.98 10.40 -16.98
N GLU A 8 -8.30 9.56 -15.98
CA GLU A 8 -7.46 8.45 -15.48
C GLU A 8 -7.08 7.43 -16.56
N GLY A 9 -7.95 7.26 -17.55
CA GLY A 9 -7.84 6.24 -18.57
C GLY A 9 -9.12 6.13 -19.41
N VAL A 10 -9.22 5.06 -20.19
CA VAL A 10 -10.39 4.74 -21.03
C VAL A 10 -10.84 3.30 -20.78
N VAL A 11 -12.15 3.06 -20.82
CA VAL A 11 -12.74 1.72 -20.71
C VAL A 11 -13.38 1.36 -22.04
N PHE A 12 -12.86 0.32 -22.68
CA PHE A 12 -13.44 -0.29 -23.88
C PHE A 12 -14.47 -1.33 -23.45
N LYS A 13 -15.70 -1.21 -23.95
CA LYS A 13 -16.79 -2.12 -23.63
C LYS A 13 -17.38 -2.76 -24.88
N ASN A 14 -17.30 -4.08 -24.97
CA ASN A 14 -18.02 -4.86 -25.97
C ASN A 14 -19.18 -5.59 -25.29
N TYR A 15 -20.39 -5.04 -25.44
CA TYR A 15 -21.59 -5.63 -24.85
C TYR A 15 -22.07 -6.90 -25.56
N ASN A 16 -21.68 -7.12 -26.82
CA ASN A 16 -22.07 -8.33 -27.56
C ASN A 16 -21.33 -9.57 -27.03
N THR A 17 -20.04 -9.42 -26.72
CA THR A 17 -19.22 -10.52 -26.18
C THR A 17 -19.05 -10.45 -24.66
N GLN A 18 -19.61 -9.43 -24.00
CA GLN A 18 -19.42 -9.14 -22.56
C GLN A 18 -17.93 -9.02 -22.17
N ILE A 19 -17.10 -8.52 -23.09
CA ILE A 19 -15.67 -8.28 -22.85
C ILE A 19 -15.45 -6.80 -22.56
N PHE A 20 -14.78 -6.53 -21.44
CA PHE A 20 -14.43 -5.19 -20.99
C PHE A 20 -12.92 -5.07 -20.79
N ALA A 21 -12.31 -4.00 -21.33
CA ALA A 21 -10.89 -3.72 -21.18
C ALA A 21 -10.69 -2.29 -20.65
N LYS A 22 -9.82 -2.12 -19.65
CA LYS A 22 -9.46 -0.81 -19.10
C LYS A 22 -8.03 -0.46 -19.48
N TYR A 23 -7.84 0.66 -20.16
CA TYR A 23 -6.54 1.32 -20.27
C TYR A 23 -6.45 2.41 -19.21
N VAL A 24 -5.31 2.50 -18.53
CA VAL A 24 -5.06 3.46 -17.44
C VAL A 24 -3.72 4.10 -17.71
N ARG A 25 -3.65 5.44 -17.60
CA ARG A 25 -2.41 6.18 -17.78
C ARG A 25 -1.37 5.74 -16.76
N GLU A 26 -0.10 5.79 -17.16
CA GLU A 26 1.03 5.36 -16.33
C GLU A 26 1.12 6.15 -15.02
N LYS A 27 1.06 7.48 -15.10
CA LYS A 27 1.04 8.37 -13.92
C LYS A 27 -0.03 7.97 -12.90
N PHE A 28 -1.24 7.66 -13.37
CA PHE A 28 -2.32 7.22 -12.50
C PHE A 28 -2.05 5.84 -11.88
N ARG A 29 -1.42 4.92 -12.61
CA ARG A 29 -1.00 3.61 -12.05
C ARG A 29 0.03 3.78 -10.95
N GLU A 30 0.98 4.68 -11.11
CA GLU A 30 2.00 4.98 -10.09
C GLU A 30 1.37 5.60 -8.83
N ASP A 31 0.47 6.56 -9.00
CA ASP A 31 -0.25 7.20 -7.89
C ASP A 31 -1.17 6.20 -7.18
N THR A 32 -1.82 5.30 -7.93
CA THR A 32 -2.61 4.19 -7.38
C THR A 32 -1.71 3.20 -6.62
N LYS A 33 -0.52 2.87 -7.13
CA LYS A 33 0.45 1.99 -6.46
C LYS A 33 0.91 2.58 -5.12
N LYS A 34 1.17 3.89 -5.07
CA LYS A 34 1.53 4.59 -3.82
C LYS A 34 0.37 4.58 -2.82
N THR A 35 -0.84 4.83 -3.30
CA THR A 35 -2.05 4.99 -2.48
C THR A 35 -2.57 3.65 -1.97
N PHE A 36 -2.86 2.70 -2.86
CA PHE A 36 -3.53 1.43 -2.54
C PHE A 36 -2.56 0.25 -2.40
N GLY A 37 -1.30 0.46 -2.71
CA GLY A 37 -0.28 -0.60 -2.74
C GLY A 37 -0.06 -1.15 -4.14
N GLY A 38 1.11 -1.74 -4.34
CA GLY A 38 1.45 -2.39 -5.59
C GLY A 38 0.76 -3.74 -5.73
N ASN A 39 0.40 -4.09 -6.97
CA ASN A 39 0.06 -5.47 -7.29
C ASN A 39 1.37 -6.25 -7.48
N LYS A 40 1.46 -7.46 -6.90
CA LYS A 40 2.60 -8.38 -7.10
C LYS A 40 2.98 -8.59 -8.57
N LYS A 41 2.01 -8.48 -9.50
CA LYS A 41 2.23 -8.60 -10.95
C LYS A 41 3.07 -7.47 -11.54
N TYR A 42 3.04 -6.28 -10.93
CA TYR A 42 3.75 -5.07 -11.37
C TYR A 42 4.86 -4.65 -10.38
N ALA A 43 5.35 -5.61 -9.59
CA ALA A 43 6.49 -5.38 -8.70
C ALA A 43 7.76 -5.20 -9.51
N SER A 44 8.57 -4.20 -9.17
CA SER A 44 9.80 -3.87 -9.90
C SER A 44 10.92 -4.88 -9.67
N ASN A 45 10.92 -5.52 -8.50
CA ASN A 45 11.85 -6.57 -8.11
C ASN A 45 11.20 -7.50 -7.07
N ASP A 46 11.92 -8.55 -6.69
CA ASP A 46 11.47 -9.56 -5.74
C ASP A 46 11.19 -8.99 -4.33
N THR A 47 11.97 -8.00 -3.89
CA THR A 47 11.75 -7.34 -2.60
C THR A 47 10.46 -6.50 -2.61
N ASP A 48 10.21 -5.76 -3.69
CA ASP A 48 8.95 -5.03 -3.91
C ASP A 48 7.76 -5.99 -3.99
N ARG A 49 7.95 -7.16 -4.60
CA ARG A 49 6.92 -8.22 -4.66
C ARG A 49 6.55 -8.71 -3.27
N VAL A 50 7.54 -9.01 -2.44
CA VAL A 50 7.34 -9.43 -1.04
C VAL A 50 6.62 -8.33 -0.25
N CYS A 51 7.03 -7.07 -0.40
CA CYS A 51 6.33 -5.94 0.22
C CYS A 51 4.86 -5.87 -0.23
N CYS A 52 4.59 -5.98 -1.53
CA CYS A 52 3.23 -5.96 -2.07
C CYS A 52 2.37 -7.13 -1.58
N MET A 53 2.97 -8.30 -1.31
CA MET A 53 2.26 -9.48 -0.84
C MET A 53 1.87 -9.38 0.63
N PHE A 54 2.76 -8.87 1.50
CA PHE A 54 2.56 -8.95 2.95
C PHE A 54 2.25 -7.59 3.61
N CYS A 55 2.73 -6.47 3.05
CA CYS A 55 2.50 -5.10 3.56
C CYS A 55 1.22 -4.48 2.96
N THR A 56 0.08 -5.09 3.29
CA THR A 56 -1.23 -4.71 2.79
C THR A 56 -1.81 -3.50 3.56
N ASN A 57 -2.71 -2.73 2.93
CA ASN A 57 -3.40 -1.62 3.62
C ASN A 57 -4.12 -2.10 4.90
N PRO A 58 -4.93 -3.19 4.88
CA PRO A 58 -5.61 -3.66 6.08
C PRO A 58 -4.67 -4.04 7.23
N ARG A 59 -3.48 -4.58 6.92
CA ARG A 59 -2.46 -4.86 7.93
C ARG A 59 -1.95 -3.58 8.58
N ILE A 60 -1.64 -2.57 7.77
CA ILE A 60 -1.20 -1.26 8.27
C ILE A 60 -2.30 -0.60 9.10
N ASP A 61 -3.56 -0.59 8.61
CA ASP A 61 -4.71 -0.03 9.32
C ASP A 61 -4.89 -0.67 10.69
N LYS A 62 -4.82 -2.02 10.77
CA LYS A 62 -4.88 -2.75 12.04
C LYS A 62 -3.83 -2.27 13.04
N ILE A 63 -2.58 -2.10 12.60
CA ILE A 63 -1.50 -1.63 13.48
C ILE A 63 -1.69 -0.15 13.87
N ILE A 64 -2.18 0.70 12.96
CA ILE A 64 -2.55 2.08 13.31
C ILE A 64 -3.60 2.08 14.43
N PHE A 65 -4.67 1.28 14.29
CA PHE A 65 -5.71 1.20 15.31
C PHE A 65 -5.17 0.71 16.65
N ASN A 66 -4.31 -0.32 16.66
CA ASN A 66 -3.69 -0.80 17.89
C ASN A 66 -2.86 0.30 18.58
N LEU A 67 -2.01 1.02 17.84
CA LEU A 67 -1.21 2.12 18.39
C LEU A 67 -2.10 3.25 18.94
N VAL A 68 -3.20 3.56 18.26
CA VAL A 68 -4.16 4.57 18.76
C VAL A 68 -4.84 4.11 20.05
N VAL A 69 -5.24 2.84 20.13
CA VAL A 69 -5.82 2.24 21.35
C VAL A 69 -4.82 2.24 22.51
N GLU A 70 -3.53 2.05 22.22
CA GLU A 70 -2.43 2.15 23.20
C GLU A 70 -2.15 3.59 23.68
N GLY A 71 -2.86 4.58 23.13
CA GLY A 71 -2.81 5.99 23.57
C GLY A 71 -2.00 6.91 22.66
N HIS A 72 -1.54 6.44 21.50
CA HIS A 72 -0.90 7.32 20.52
C HIS A 72 -1.94 8.17 19.78
N ALA A 73 -1.70 9.48 19.66
CA ALA A 73 -2.59 10.36 18.89
C ALA A 73 -2.52 10.04 17.40
N LEU A 74 -3.66 9.97 16.70
CA LEU A 74 -3.74 9.72 15.25
C LEU A 74 -3.17 10.90 14.44
N ASP A 75 -1.85 10.95 14.32
CA ASP A 75 -1.12 11.95 13.56
C ASP A 75 0.13 11.36 12.88
N MET A 76 0.88 12.18 12.14
CA MET A 76 2.08 11.72 11.45
C MET A 76 3.22 11.28 12.38
N LYS A 77 3.17 11.59 13.68
CA LYS A 77 4.18 11.15 14.66
C LYS A 77 4.09 9.64 14.92
N LEU A 78 2.96 8.98 14.61
CA LEU A 78 2.89 7.52 14.60
C LEU A 78 3.96 6.87 13.73
N MET A 79 4.49 7.56 12.72
CA MET A 79 5.56 7.05 11.85
C MET A 79 6.84 6.64 12.59
N VAL A 80 7.04 7.09 13.84
CA VAL A 80 8.15 6.64 14.69
C VAL A 80 7.99 5.16 15.08
N HIS A 81 6.76 4.70 15.26
CA HIS A 81 6.43 3.36 15.75
C HIS A 81 5.85 2.46 14.65
N LEU A 82 4.96 3.00 13.83
CA LEU A 82 4.15 2.26 12.86
C LEU A 82 4.96 1.35 11.92
N PRO A 83 6.01 1.83 11.20
CA PRO A 83 6.76 0.97 10.29
C PRO A 83 7.45 -0.21 10.99
N LYS A 84 7.90 0.01 12.24
CA LYS A 84 8.57 -1.02 13.03
C LYS A 84 7.59 -2.10 13.44
N GLU A 85 6.42 -1.72 13.95
CA GLU A 85 5.40 -2.67 14.38
C GLU A 85 4.79 -3.41 13.19
N VAL A 86 4.54 -2.75 12.05
CA VAL A 86 4.11 -3.42 10.81
C VAL A 86 5.15 -4.42 10.32
N TYR A 87 6.44 -4.06 10.33
CA TYR A 87 7.50 -4.97 9.91
C TYR A 87 7.62 -6.20 10.83
N LYS A 88 7.50 -6.00 12.15
CA LYS A 88 7.48 -7.11 13.11
C LYS A 88 6.29 -8.03 12.87
N ASP A 89 5.09 -7.48 12.75
CA ASP A 89 3.85 -8.23 12.49
C ASP A 89 3.95 -9.05 11.18
N ILE A 90 4.55 -8.50 10.11
CA ILE A 90 4.87 -9.26 8.89
C ILE A 90 5.83 -10.42 9.18
N MET A 91 6.91 -10.18 9.92
CA MET A 91 7.92 -11.20 10.19
C MET A 91 7.41 -12.28 11.14
N GLU A 92 6.67 -11.92 12.19
CA GLU A 92 6.10 -12.87 13.15
C GLU A 92 5.15 -13.86 12.46
N GLU A 93 4.33 -13.38 11.52
CA GLU A 93 3.36 -14.22 10.82
C GLU A 93 3.95 -14.94 9.59
N HIS A 94 4.82 -14.27 8.81
CA HIS A 94 5.23 -14.72 7.46
C HIS A 94 6.73 -15.00 7.29
N TRP A 95 7.55 -15.01 8.35
CA TRP A 95 9.01 -15.18 8.16
C TRP A 95 9.37 -16.47 7.41
N LYS A 96 8.66 -17.58 7.64
CA LYS A 96 8.94 -18.86 6.97
C LYS A 96 8.72 -18.73 5.46
N ASP A 97 7.59 -18.17 5.06
CA ASP A 97 7.25 -17.99 3.65
C ASP A 97 8.22 -17.04 2.95
N ILE A 98 8.68 -16.00 3.65
CA ILE A 98 9.65 -15.03 3.15
C ILE A 98 11.03 -15.69 3.00
N VAL A 99 11.55 -16.33 4.04
CA VAL A 99 12.91 -16.89 4.08
C VAL A 99 13.07 -18.12 3.20
N PHE A 100 12.04 -18.99 3.13
CA PHE A 100 12.08 -20.19 2.28
C PHE A 100 11.51 -19.95 0.87
N SER A 101 11.19 -18.71 0.52
CA SER A 101 10.81 -18.37 -0.86
C SER A 101 11.99 -18.51 -1.82
N ARG A 102 11.69 -18.55 -3.11
CA ARG A 102 12.69 -18.49 -4.19
C ARG A 102 13.11 -17.06 -4.54
N TYR A 103 12.63 -16.08 -3.79
CA TYR A 103 12.82 -14.67 -4.09
C TYR A 103 14.15 -14.15 -3.53
N GLU A 104 14.79 -13.24 -4.26
CA GLU A 104 15.95 -12.53 -3.74
C GLU A 104 15.50 -11.29 -2.93
N ILE A 105 15.64 -11.40 -1.60
CA ILE A 105 15.07 -10.42 -0.68
C ILE A 105 16.17 -9.58 -0.03
N ASN A 106 16.14 -8.28 -0.30
CA ASN A 106 16.94 -7.30 0.42
C ASN A 106 16.12 -6.75 1.60
N PHE A 107 16.41 -7.22 2.81
CA PHE A 107 15.69 -6.80 4.02
C PHE A 107 15.84 -5.31 4.35
N HIS A 108 16.93 -4.67 3.96
CA HIS A 108 17.10 -3.22 4.14
C HIS A 108 16.13 -2.45 3.23
N ALA A 109 16.07 -2.83 1.95
CA ALA A 109 15.12 -2.26 1.00
C ALA A 109 13.67 -2.57 1.40
N LEU A 110 13.39 -3.77 1.92
CA LEU A 110 12.06 -4.16 2.40
C LEU A 110 11.58 -3.24 3.53
N LYS A 111 12.42 -2.98 4.54
CA LYS A 111 12.08 -2.05 5.63
C LYS A 111 11.75 -0.65 5.12
N LYS A 112 12.53 -0.17 4.14
CA LYS A 112 12.27 1.13 3.50
C LYS A 112 10.91 1.14 2.79
N LEU A 113 10.61 0.12 1.98
CA LEU A 113 9.33 -0.01 1.27
C LEU A 113 8.14 -0.10 2.25
N VAL A 114 8.28 -0.83 3.35
CA VAL A 114 7.26 -0.90 4.40
C VAL A 114 7.01 0.48 5.01
N SER A 115 8.06 1.25 5.29
CA SER A 115 7.93 2.62 5.82
C SER A 115 7.20 3.56 4.84
N GLU A 116 7.55 3.51 3.57
CA GLU A 116 6.88 4.30 2.52
C GLU A 116 5.39 3.96 2.42
N ARG A 117 5.05 2.67 2.51
CA ARG A 117 3.66 2.18 2.53
C ARG A 117 2.91 2.66 3.76
N CYS A 118 3.51 2.57 4.94
CA CYS A 118 2.92 3.06 6.19
C CYS A 118 2.61 4.56 6.11
N CYS A 119 3.52 5.36 5.56
CA CYS A 119 3.31 6.79 5.36
C CYS A 119 2.12 7.08 4.43
N GLY A 120 2.01 6.35 3.33
CA GLY A 120 0.91 6.51 2.37
C GLY A 120 -0.45 6.19 2.99
N VAL A 121 -0.54 5.08 3.70
CA VAL A 121 -1.79 4.63 4.34
C VAL A 121 -2.16 5.52 5.52
N LEU A 122 -1.21 5.88 6.39
CA LEU A 122 -1.47 6.76 7.54
C LEU A 122 -2.04 8.12 7.09
N LYS A 123 -1.50 8.70 6.02
CA LYS A 123 -2.05 9.94 5.44
C LYS A 123 -3.50 9.77 5.00
N GLN A 124 -3.86 8.62 4.41
CA GLN A 124 -5.24 8.35 4.01
C GLN A 124 -6.15 8.20 5.22
N VAL A 125 -5.72 7.46 6.24
CA VAL A 125 -6.50 7.27 7.47
C VAL A 125 -6.76 8.62 8.16
N ILE A 126 -5.74 9.46 8.30
CA ILE A 126 -5.89 10.82 8.85
C ILE A 126 -6.85 11.65 7.99
N THR A 127 -6.67 11.64 6.67
CA THR A 127 -7.54 12.40 5.74
C THR A 127 -9.00 11.95 5.83
N ASN A 128 -9.24 10.64 5.84
CA ASN A 128 -10.58 10.07 5.95
C ASN A 128 -11.21 10.36 7.32
N ASN A 129 -10.42 10.36 8.39
CA ASN A 129 -10.89 10.71 9.72
C ASN A 129 -11.31 12.19 9.81
N LEU A 130 -10.59 13.09 9.14
CA LEU A 130 -10.96 14.51 9.05
C LEU A 130 -12.20 14.79 8.21
N ILE A 131 -12.55 13.91 7.26
CA ILE A 131 -13.75 14.06 6.43
C ILE A 131 -15.00 13.54 7.16
N ASN A 132 -14.84 12.53 8.00
CA ASN A 132 -15.93 11.86 8.72
C ASN A 132 -16.25 12.49 10.08
N ASN A 133 -15.46 13.46 10.53
CA ASN A 133 -15.66 14.25 11.76
C ASN A 133 -15.94 15.71 11.41
#